data_AF-A0A832ZZC1-F1
#
_entry.id   AF-A0A832ZZC1-F1
#
_cell.length_a   1.000
_cell.length_b   1.000
_cell.length_c   1.000
_cell.angle_alpha   90.00
_cell.angle_beta   90.00
_cell.angle_gamma   90.00
#
_symmetry.space_group_name_H-M   'P 1'
#
loop_
_entity.id
_entity.type
_entity.pdbx_description
1 polymer ?
#
loop_
_entity_poly.entity_id
_entity_poly.type
_entity_poly.pdbx_seq_one_letter_code
_entity_poly.pdbx_strand_id
1 'polypeptide(L)'
;MEVFKGRDLLGIAHELGILIVVIGILMLIPCVVGYYYREPLWYFLYPSLLTILIGILIYRFTAPVEIELKHAMVISALAWLLASLIGALPFYLGIPYFSYLDGVFESMSAWTTTGFTLVKDVEALPRALQFWRSLEQWIGGIGVLVMVISILSKTGVSAYYRAEAREEKILPSTVNTARKIWQIYILYTLIGISLLYLAGLPIWDAINLCMCGISTGGMSIKNASFPYNNLAKV
;
A
#
# COMPACT_ATOMS: atom_id res chain seq x y z
N MET A 1 -8.53 -35.62 4.84
CA MET A 1 -7.65 -35.06 3.78
C MET A 1 -7.16 -33.73 4.30
N GLU A 2 -5.93 -33.67 4.83
CA GLU A 2 -5.38 -32.42 5.36
C GLU A 2 -5.05 -31.49 4.19
N VAL A 3 -5.75 -30.36 4.11
CA VAL A 3 -5.58 -29.36 3.04
C VAL A 3 -4.20 -28.68 3.11
N PHE A 4 -3.65 -28.57 4.33
CA PHE A 4 -2.31 -28.05 4.62
C PHE A 4 -1.51 -29.07 5.42
N LYS A 5 -0.25 -29.27 5.04
CA LYS A 5 0.74 -29.95 5.87
C LYS A 5 1.36 -28.95 6.84
N GLY A 6 1.91 -29.40 7.98
CA GLY A 6 2.58 -28.51 8.95
C GLY A 6 3.72 -27.67 8.34
N ARG A 7 4.38 -28.17 7.28
CA ARG A 7 5.40 -27.42 6.53
C ARG A 7 4.82 -26.29 5.68
N ASP A 8 3.59 -26.43 5.19
CA ASP A 8 2.92 -25.41 4.37
C ASP A 8 2.65 -24.15 5.21
N LEU A 9 2.23 -24.33 6.46
CA LEU A 9 2.01 -23.23 7.41
C LEU A 9 3.31 -22.46 7.71
N LEU A 10 4.44 -23.16 7.84
CA LEU A 10 5.75 -22.52 8.03
C LEU A 10 6.16 -21.68 6.82
N GLY A 11 5.89 -22.16 5.61
CA GLY A 11 6.16 -21.41 4.40
C GLY A 11 5.28 -20.16 4.25
N ILE A 12 3.98 -20.27 4.57
CA ILE A 12 3.08 -19.11 4.60
C ILE A 12 3.57 -18.08 5.62
N ALA A 13 3.91 -18.52 6.83
CA ALA A 13 4.43 -17.64 7.87
C ALA A 13 5.75 -16.97 7.44
N HIS A 14 6.62 -17.68 6.70
CA HIS A 14 7.86 -17.12 6.17
C HIS A 14 7.62 -15.92 5.25
N GLU A 15 6.73 -16.06 4.27
CA GLU A 15 6.37 -14.97 3.35
C GLU A 15 5.69 -13.80 4.07
N LEU A 16 4.81 -14.09 5.03
CA LEU A 16 4.18 -13.06 5.86
C LEU A 16 5.20 -12.33 6.75
N GLY A 17 6.23 -13.02 7.25
CA GLY A 17 7.32 -12.40 8.01
C GLY A 17 8.05 -11.33 7.20
N ILE A 18 8.36 -11.62 5.93
CA ILE A 18 8.96 -10.65 5.00
C ILE A 18 8.04 -9.45 4.82
N LEU A 19 6.74 -9.69 4.57
CA LEU A 19 5.75 -8.64 4.38
C LEU A 19 5.62 -7.74 5.62
N ILE A 20 5.60 -8.31 6.82
CA ILE A 20 5.56 -7.57 8.08
C ILE A 20 6.79 -6.65 8.20
N VAL A 21 8.00 -7.14 7.86
CA VAL A 21 9.21 -6.29 7.84
C VAL A 21 9.05 -5.13 6.87
N VAL A 22 8.57 -5.38 5.65
CA VAL A 22 8.36 -4.34 4.64
C VAL A 22 7.42 -3.25 5.15
N ILE A 23 6.31 -3.64 5.78
CA ILE A 23 5.33 -2.68 6.34
C ILE A 23 5.95 -1.86 7.47
N GLY A 24 6.73 -2.51 8.35
CA GLY A 24 7.47 -1.81 9.39
C GLY A 24 8.45 -0.79 8.82
N ILE A 25 9.16 -1.11 7.73
CA ILE A 25 10.05 -0.17 7.03
C ILE A 25 9.27 0.98 6.39
N LEU A 26 8.15 0.70 5.73
CA LEU A 26 7.29 1.75 5.14
C LEU A 26 6.79 2.74 6.21
N MET A 27 6.50 2.23 7.41
CA MET A 27 6.08 3.03 8.56
C MET A 27 7.18 3.98 9.10
N LEU A 28 8.45 3.78 8.72
CA LEU A 28 9.52 4.74 9.02
C LEU A 28 9.50 5.96 8.09
N ILE A 29 8.87 5.88 6.91
CA ILE A 29 8.87 6.98 5.94
C ILE A 29 8.17 8.22 6.52
N PRO A 30 6.97 8.11 7.16
CA PRO A 30 6.36 9.24 7.85
C PRO A 30 7.19 9.85 8.98
N CYS A 31 8.16 9.13 9.56
CA CYS A 31 9.06 9.72 10.57
C CYS A 31 9.91 10.85 9.97
N VAL A 32 10.28 10.76 8.69
CA VAL A 32 11.01 11.82 7.98
C VAL A 32 10.14 13.08 7.86
N VAL A 33 8.87 12.89 7.52
CA VAL A 33 7.86 13.96 7.45
C VAL A 33 7.68 14.59 8.83
N GLY A 34 7.46 13.77 9.86
CA GLY A 34 7.29 14.26 11.22
C GLY A 34 8.52 15.04 11.71
N TYR A 35 9.72 14.58 11.38
CA TYR A 35 10.96 15.29 11.76
C TYR A 35 11.04 16.66 11.08
N TYR A 36 10.74 16.73 9.78
CA TYR A 36 10.73 17.98 9.02
C TYR A 36 9.70 18.98 9.55
N TYR A 37 8.50 18.52 9.88
CA TYR A 37 7.41 19.35 10.42
C TYR A 37 7.44 19.53 11.94
N ARG A 38 8.46 19.00 12.64
CA ARG A 38 8.63 19.04 14.11
C ARG A 38 7.46 18.43 14.89
N GLU A 39 6.92 17.33 14.36
CA GLU A 39 5.83 16.56 14.97
C GLU A 39 6.36 15.40 15.82
N PRO A 40 5.56 14.88 16.77
CA PRO A 40 5.99 13.73 17.56
C PRO A 40 6.22 12.50 16.68
N LEU A 41 7.34 11.81 16.84
CA LEU A 41 7.69 10.65 16.00
C LEU A 41 7.25 9.31 16.61
N TRP A 42 6.88 9.33 17.89
CA TRP A 42 6.73 8.11 18.70
C TRP A 42 5.60 7.20 18.20
N TYR A 43 4.55 7.76 17.61
CA TYR A 43 3.42 6.99 17.07
C TYR A 43 3.76 6.27 15.75
N PHE A 44 4.90 6.57 15.12
CA PHE A 44 5.42 5.80 13.99
C PHE A 44 6.65 4.97 14.36
N LEU A 45 7.58 5.55 15.13
CA LEU A 45 8.87 4.94 15.43
C LEU A 45 8.75 3.65 16.25
N TYR A 46 8.00 3.68 17.36
CA TYR A 46 7.83 2.50 18.20
C TYR A 46 7.09 1.34 17.49
N PRO A 47 5.91 1.55 16.87
CA PRO A 47 5.24 0.46 16.17
C PRO A 47 6.03 -0.05 14.97
N SER A 48 6.77 0.81 14.26
CA SER A 48 7.66 0.39 13.18
C SER A 48 8.75 -0.57 13.69
N LEU A 49 9.51 -0.17 14.71
CA LEU A 49 10.60 -1.00 15.25
C LEU A 49 10.09 -2.34 15.78
N LEU A 50 8.95 -2.33 16.48
CA LEU A 50 8.32 -3.56 16.97
C LEU A 50 7.87 -4.46 15.81
N THR A 51 7.26 -3.88 14.78
CA THR A 51 6.80 -4.61 13.59
C THR A 51 7.99 -5.24 12.85
N ILE A 52 9.06 -4.48 12.62
CA ILE A 52 10.29 -4.99 11.98
C ILE A 52 10.86 -6.15 12.80
N LEU A 53 10.96 -6.00 14.12
CA LEU A 53 11.47 -7.05 14.99
C LEU A 53 10.63 -8.33 14.88
N ILE A 54 9.30 -8.21 14.99
CA ILE A 54 8.39 -9.35 14.87
C ILE A 54 8.52 -10.03 13.50
N GLY A 55 8.55 -9.25 12.41
CA GLY A 55 8.71 -9.78 11.07
C GLY A 55 10.04 -10.52 10.87
N ILE A 56 11.15 -9.97 11.39
CA ILE A 56 12.47 -10.61 11.35
C ILE A 56 12.46 -11.93 12.14
N LEU A 57 11.85 -11.95 13.33
CA LEU A 57 11.75 -13.16 14.14
C LEU A 57 10.96 -14.24 13.39
N ILE A 58 9.79 -13.90 12.84
CA ILE A 58 8.98 -14.83 12.04
C ILE A 58 9.81 -15.36 10.87
N TYR A 59 10.40 -14.47 10.07
CA TYR A 59 11.23 -14.85 8.92
C TYR A 59 12.40 -15.77 9.31
N ARG A 60 13.07 -15.48 10.43
CA ARG A 60 14.25 -16.22 10.89
C ARG A 60 13.92 -17.62 11.41
N PHE A 61 12.75 -17.80 12.03
CA PHE A 61 12.32 -19.07 12.61
C PHE A 61 11.39 -19.89 11.69
N THR A 62 11.19 -19.44 10.45
CA THR A 62 10.43 -20.14 9.42
C THR A 62 11.31 -20.45 8.22
N ALA A 63 10.86 -21.35 7.35
CA ALA A 63 11.61 -21.77 6.17
C ALA A 63 10.76 -21.62 4.92
N PRO A 64 11.36 -21.23 3.78
CA PRO A 64 10.63 -21.11 2.53
C PRO A 64 10.16 -22.49 2.05
N VAL A 65 9.01 -22.51 1.39
CA VAL A 65 8.45 -23.69 0.72
C VAL A 65 8.03 -23.33 -0.70
N GLU A 66 7.83 -24.33 -1.54
CA GLU A 66 7.26 -24.10 -2.87
C GLU A 66 5.83 -23.57 -2.74
N ILE A 67 5.61 -22.35 -3.26
CA ILE A 67 4.33 -21.66 -3.15
C ILE A 67 3.38 -22.12 -4.25
N GLU A 68 2.44 -22.99 -3.86
CA GLU A 68 1.28 -23.35 -4.67
C GLU A 68 0.20 -22.26 -4.65
N LEU A 69 -0.77 -22.35 -5.55
CA LEU A 69 -1.90 -21.40 -5.63
C LEU A 69 -2.65 -21.25 -4.30
N LYS A 70 -2.88 -22.36 -3.58
CA LYS A 70 -3.57 -22.34 -2.27
C LYS A 70 -2.79 -21.53 -1.22
N HIS A 71 -1.46 -21.62 -1.22
CA HIS A 71 -0.60 -20.84 -0.33
C HIS A 71 -0.68 -19.36 -0.70
N ALA A 72 -0.56 -19.04 -1.99
CA ALA A 72 -0.63 -17.67 -2.48
C ALA A 72 -1.96 -16.98 -2.16
N MET A 73 -3.09 -17.71 -2.25
CA MET A 73 -4.41 -17.17 -1.89
C MET A 73 -4.49 -16.81 -0.40
N VAL A 74 -4.01 -17.69 0.48
CA VAL A 74 -3.97 -17.45 1.94
C VAL A 74 -3.03 -16.30 2.27
N ILE A 75 -1.82 -16.31 1.70
CA ILE A 75 -0.83 -15.22 1.89
C ILE A 75 -1.44 -13.89 1.46
N SER A 76 -2.10 -13.85 0.30
CA SER A 76 -2.75 -12.62 -0.18
C SER A 76 -3.82 -12.12 0.80
N ALA A 77 -4.72 -12.98 1.28
CA ALA A 77 -5.77 -12.56 2.22
C ALA A 77 -5.19 -12.06 3.55
N LEU A 78 -4.20 -12.79 4.09
CA LEU A 78 -3.53 -12.41 5.33
C LEU A 78 -2.66 -11.17 5.18
N ALA A 79 -2.06 -10.95 4.02
CA ALA A 79 -1.23 -9.78 3.74
C ALA A 79 -2.03 -8.47 3.89
N TRP A 80 -3.19 -8.37 3.24
CA TRP A 80 -4.04 -7.17 3.34
C TRP A 80 -4.58 -6.97 4.75
N LEU A 81 -4.98 -8.06 5.41
CA LEU A 81 -5.47 -8.01 6.79
C LEU A 81 -4.36 -7.54 7.75
N LEU A 82 -3.19 -8.16 7.71
CA LEU A 82 -2.06 -7.80 8.55
C LEU A 82 -1.58 -6.38 8.27
N ALA A 83 -1.55 -5.95 7.00
CA ALA A 83 -1.20 -4.58 6.66
C ALA A 83 -2.13 -3.56 7.28
N SER A 84 -3.44 -3.83 7.26
CA SER A 84 -4.44 -2.96 7.87
C SER A 84 -4.36 -2.96 9.41
N LEU A 85 -4.10 -4.11 10.02
CA LEU A 85 -3.94 -4.22 11.48
C LEU A 85 -2.67 -3.50 11.94
N ILE A 86 -1.55 -3.71 11.27
CA ILE A 86 -0.27 -3.08 11.62
C ILE A 86 -0.30 -1.58 11.30
N GLY A 87 -0.82 -1.21 10.13
CA GLY A 87 -0.94 0.18 9.68
C GLY A 87 -1.93 1.03 10.50
N ALA A 88 -2.80 0.39 11.29
CA ALA A 88 -3.66 1.06 12.26
C ALA A 88 -2.90 1.65 13.45
N LEU A 89 -1.71 1.13 13.79
CA LEU A 89 -0.99 1.51 15.01
C LEU A 89 -0.70 3.01 15.07
N PRO A 90 -0.17 3.67 14.01
CA PRO A 90 0.02 5.11 14.03
C PRO A 90 -1.27 5.92 14.16
N PHE A 91 -2.39 5.46 13.59
CA PHE A 91 -3.67 6.14 13.73
C PHE A 91 -4.20 6.06 15.16
N TYR A 92 -4.15 4.88 15.76
CA TYR A 92 -4.57 4.67 17.14
C TYR A 92 -3.72 5.49 18.13
N LEU A 93 -2.41 5.51 17.94
CA LEU A 93 -1.49 6.22 18.82
C LEU A 93 -1.52 7.75 18.58
N GLY A 94 -1.68 8.18 17.34
CA GLY A 94 -1.54 9.57 16.93
C GLY A 94 -2.84 10.38 16.90
N ILE A 95 -4.01 9.74 16.86
CA ILE A 95 -5.32 10.41 16.83
C ILE A 95 -6.01 10.22 18.19
N PRO A 96 -6.13 11.25 19.05
CA PRO A 96 -6.56 11.09 20.44
C PRO A 96 -7.93 10.46 20.66
N TYR A 97 -8.84 10.58 19.68
CA TYR A 97 -10.22 10.09 19.77
C TYR A 97 -10.45 8.79 19.00
N PHE A 98 -9.41 8.19 18.42
CA PHE A 98 -9.53 6.90 17.73
C PHE A 98 -9.39 5.75 18.73
N SER A 99 -10.33 4.81 18.68
CA SER A 99 -10.07 3.45 19.15
C SER A 99 -9.15 2.72 18.16
N TYR A 100 -8.55 1.60 18.58
CA TYR A 100 -7.77 0.78 17.65
C TYR A 100 -8.60 0.29 16.46
N LEU A 101 -9.89 -0.01 16.68
CA LEU A 101 -10.79 -0.43 15.61
C LEU A 101 -11.04 0.70 14.59
N ASP A 102 -11.14 1.95 15.05
CA ASP A 102 -11.24 3.11 14.14
C ASP A 102 -9.96 3.25 13.30
N GLY A 103 -8.80 3.03 13.92
CA GLY A 103 -7.50 2.98 13.22
C GLY A 103 -7.43 1.86 12.18
N VAL A 104 -7.96 0.67 12.50
CA VAL A 104 -8.03 -0.47 11.56
C VAL A 104 -8.97 -0.16 10.40
N PHE A 105 -10.09 0.51 10.65
CA PHE A 105 -10.98 0.94 9.58
C PHE A 105 -10.29 1.94 8.65
N GLU A 106 -9.65 2.97 9.21
CA GLU A 106 -8.94 3.99 8.42
C GLU A 106 -7.80 3.35 7.59
N SER A 107 -7.00 2.49 8.21
CA SER A 107 -5.87 1.81 7.53
C SER A 107 -6.36 0.83 6.46
N MET A 108 -7.37 0.00 6.75
CA MET A 108 -7.98 -0.89 5.75
C MET A 108 -8.47 -0.09 4.55
N SER A 109 -9.21 0.99 4.79
CA SER A 109 -9.72 1.87 3.75
C SER A 109 -8.61 2.48 2.88
N ALA A 110 -7.47 2.83 3.48
CA ALA A 110 -6.32 3.32 2.75
C ALA A 110 -5.66 2.20 1.92
N TRP A 111 -5.27 1.09 2.54
CA TRP A 111 -4.60 -0.04 1.87
C TRP A 111 -5.41 -0.60 0.71
N THR A 112 -6.72 -0.75 0.87
CA THR A 112 -7.59 -1.29 -0.18
C THR A 112 -8.02 -0.23 -1.20
N THR A 113 -7.53 1.00 -1.08
CA THR A 113 -7.89 2.12 -1.97
C THR A 113 -9.40 2.39 -1.97
N THR A 114 -10.08 2.24 -0.83
CA THR A 114 -11.53 2.48 -0.70
C THR A 114 -11.83 3.97 -0.52
N GLY A 115 -11.01 4.69 0.24
CA GLY A 115 -11.13 6.15 0.38
C GLY A 115 -12.12 6.65 1.43
N PHE A 116 -12.74 5.79 2.21
CA PHE A 116 -13.57 6.18 3.35
C PHE A 116 -12.73 6.59 4.54
N THR A 117 -13.23 7.53 5.33
CA THR A 117 -12.54 8.03 6.51
C THR A 117 -13.46 8.19 7.71
N LEU A 118 -12.93 7.89 8.90
CA LEU A 118 -13.54 8.19 10.19
C LEU A 118 -12.96 9.45 10.83
N VAL A 119 -11.92 10.01 10.22
CA VAL A 119 -11.30 11.27 10.68
C VAL A 119 -12.28 12.41 10.44
N LYS A 120 -12.64 13.13 11.51
CA LYS A 120 -13.63 14.21 11.44
C LYS A 120 -13.08 15.46 10.74
N ASP A 121 -11.82 15.76 11.00
CA ASP A 121 -11.10 16.87 10.40
C ASP A 121 -9.71 16.40 9.98
N VAL A 122 -9.54 16.13 8.69
CA VAL A 122 -8.27 15.63 8.14
C VAL A 122 -7.21 16.72 8.08
N GLU A 123 -7.60 17.99 8.05
CA GLU A 123 -6.69 19.14 7.95
C GLU A 123 -6.01 19.42 9.29
N ALA A 124 -6.68 19.11 10.40
CA ALA A 124 -6.14 19.22 11.75
C ALA A 124 -5.16 18.08 12.11
N LEU A 125 -5.06 17.03 11.30
CA LEU A 125 -4.12 15.95 11.56
C LEU A 125 -2.66 16.42 11.40
N PRO A 126 -1.74 15.89 12.22
CA PRO A 126 -0.30 15.95 11.95
C PRO A 126 0.02 15.55 10.50
N ARG A 127 0.94 16.26 9.86
CA ARG A 127 1.42 16.03 8.50
C ARG A 127 1.94 14.61 8.32
N ALA A 128 2.59 14.02 9.33
CA ALA A 128 3.02 12.63 9.29
C ALA A 128 1.84 11.66 9.15
N LEU A 129 0.73 11.90 9.85
CA LEU A 129 -0.49 11.08 9.74
C LEU A 129 -1.24 11.32 8.44
N GLN A 130 -1.33 12.59 7.99
CA GLN A 130 -1.86 12.91 6.65
C GLN A 130 -1.11 12.13 5.56
N PHE A 131 0.22 12.14 5.64
CA PHE A 131 1.07 11.44 4.67
C PHE A 131 0.95 9.93 4.76
N TRP A 132 0.83 9.37 5.97
CA TRP A 132 0.65 7.94 6.13
C TRP A 132 -0.62 7.43 5.44
N ARG A 133 -1.74 8.16 5.55
CA ARG A 133 -2.99 7.86 4.82
C ARG A 133 -2.75 7.81 3.32
N SER A 134 -2.10 8.84 2.77
CA SER A 134 -1.78 8.89 1.34
C SER A 134 -0.79 7.80 0.91
N LEU A 135 0.17 7.46 1.76
CA LEU A 135 1.19 6.45 1.49
C LEU A 135 0.59 5.04 1.48
N GLU A 136 -0.21 4.68 2.47
CA GLU A 136 -0.92 3.39 2.51
C GLU A 136 -1.76 3.22 1.23
N GLN A 137 -2.46 4.27 0.79
CA GLN A 137 -3.25 4.23 -0.44
C GLN A 137 -2.40 4.10 -1.70
N TRP A 138 -1.27 4.80 -1.77
CA TRP A 138 -0.34 4.71 -2.91
C TRP A 138 0.30 3.31 -3.02
N ILE A 139 0.76 2.74 -1.91
CA ILE A 139 1.34 1.38 -1.90
C ILE A 139 0.23 0.35 -2.18
N GLY A 140 -0.95 0.51 -1.59
CA GLY A 140 -2.12 -0.32 -1.81
C GLY A 140 -2.53 -0.37 -3.28
N GLY A 141 -2.55 0.78 -3.96
CA GLY A 141 -2.85 0.87 -5.39
C GLY A 141 -1.89 0.06 -6.25
N ILE A 142 -0.59 0.09 -5.97
CA ILE A 142 0.39 -0.76 -6.65
C ILE A 142 0.12 -2.25 -6.37
N GLY A 143 -0.20 -2.60 -5.13
CA GLY A 143 -0.51 -3.98 -4.74
C GLY A 143 -1.66 -4.57 -5.55
N VAL A 144 -2.75 -3.83 -5.72
CA VAL A 144 -3.90 -4.26 -6.54
C VAL A 144 -3.51 -4.40 -8.02
N LEU A 145 -2.76 -3.44 -8.58
CA LEU A 145 -2.32 -3.51 -9.99
C LEU A 145 -1.48 -4.76 -10.27
N VAL A 146 -0.53 -5.07 -9.40
CA VAL A 146 0.33 -6.26 -9.53
C VAL A 146 -0.50 -7.55 -9.40
N MET A 147 -1.49 -7.58 -8.50
CA MET A 147 -2.39 -8.72 -8.36
C MET A 147 -3.21 -8.97 -9.62
N VAL A 148 -3.93 -7.95 -10.12
CA VAL A 148 -4.82 -8.07 -11.29
C VAL A 148 -4.05 -8.58 -12.50
N ILE A 149 -2.83 -8.08 -12.73
CA ILE A 149 -2.02 -8.48 -13.89
C ILE A 149 -1.43 -9.89 -13.71
N SER A 150 -1.11 -10.29 -12.49
CA SER A 150 -0.70 -11.67 -12.19
C SER A 150 -1.83 -12.68 -12.48
N ILE A 151 -3.09 -12.28 -12.33
CA ILE A 151 -4.26 -13.10 -12.70
C ILE A 151 -4.47 -13.09 -14.22
N LEU A 152 -4.52 -11.90 -14.85
CA LEU A 152 -4.77 -11.75 -16.28
C LEU A 152 -3.69 -12.38 -17.18
N SER A 153 -2.42 -12.34 -16.75
CA SER A 153 -1.31 -12.95 -17.48
C SER A 153 -1.44 -14.47 -17.62
N LYS A 154 -2.15 -15.13 -16.69
CA LYS A 154 -2.42 -16.57 -16.75
C LYS A 154 -3.60 -16.93 -17.67
N THR A 155 -4.58 -16.03 -17.81
CA THR A 155 -5.85 -16.34 -18.49
C THR A 155 -5.97 -15.79 -19.91
N GLY A 156 -5.36 -14.64 -20.23
CA GLY A 156 -5.63 -13.93 -21.49
C GLY A 156 -4.54 -14.00 -22.56
N VAL A 157 -3.26 -14.01 -22.17
CA VAL A 157 -2.15 -13.86 -23.13
C VAL A 157 -1.91 -15.15 -23.93
N SER A 158 -2.15 -16.32 -23.33
CA SER A 158 -1.92 -17.61 -24.00
C SER A 158 -2.90 -17.92 -25.14
N ALA A 159 -4.08 -17.30 -25.16
CA ALA A 159 -5.10 -17.53 -26.19
C ALA A 159 -4.79 -16.76 -27.50
N TYR A 160 -4.28 -15.53 -27.39
CA TYR A 160 -3.92 -14.70 -28.56
C TYR A 160 -2.68 -15.24 -29.30
N TYR A 161 -1.62 -15.64 -28.59
CA TYR A 161 -0.42 -16.21 -29.23
C TYR A 161 -0.68 -17.55 -29.95
N ARG A 162 -1.64 -18.33 -29.45
CA ARG A 162 -2.09 -19.56 -30.15
C ARG A 162 -2.85 -19.27 -31.45
N ALA A 163 -3.54 -18.13 -31.53
CA ALA A 163 -4.28 -17.73 -32.73
C ALA A 163 -3.36 -17.19 -33.84
N GLU A 164 -2.21 -16.61 -33.50
CA GLU A 164 -1.25 -16.04 -34.47
C GLU A 164 -0.13 -16.99 -34.93
N ALA A 165 -0.18 -18.29 -34.58
CA ALA A 165 0.81 -19.30 -34.98
C ALA A 165 2.28 -18.93 -34.71
N ARG A 166 2.56 -18.12 -33.68
CA ARG A 166 3.93 -17.91 -33.18
C ARG A 166 4.25 -19.01 -32.16
N GLU A 167 5.14 -19.94 -32.52
CA GLU A 167 5.57 -21.06 -31.65
C GLU A 167 6.40 -20.60 -30.44
N GLU A 168 6.96 -19.39 -30.48
CA GLU A 168 7.66 -18.82 -29.34
C GLU A 168 6.67 -18.30 -28.30
N LYS A 169 6.50 -19.08 -27.23
CA LYS A 169 5.95 -18.59 -25.95
C LYS A 169 6.83 -17.45 -25.44
N ILE A 170 6.57 -16.22 -25.89
CA ILE A 170 6.98 -15.03 -25.15
C ILE A 170 6.02 -14.96 -23.96
N LEU A 171 6.20 -15.84 -22.97
CA LEU A 171 5.53 -15.71 -21.68
C LEU A 171 6.08 -14.40 -21.10
N PRO A 172 5.27 -13.34 -20.96
CA PRO A 172 5.74 -12.14 -20.29
C PRO A 172 6.14 -12.56 -18.87
N SER A 173 7.41 -12.42 -18.52
CA SER A 173 7.82 -12.73 -17.15
C SER A 173 7.04 -11.81 -16.23
N THR A 174 6.25 -12.36 -15.31
CA THR A 174 5.43 -11.60 -14.36
C THR A 174 6.26 -10.54 -13.63
N VAL A 175 7.53 -10.87 -13.34
CA VAL A 175 8.51 -9.96 -12.72
C VAL A 175 8.83 -8.73 -13.59
N ASN A 176 9.14 -8.91 -14.90
CA ASN A 176 9.40 -7.76 -15.77
C ASN A 176 8.16 -6.91 -16.01
N THR A 177 6.96 -7.52 -16.08
CA THR A 177 5.71 -6.78 -16.18
C THR A 177 5.46 -5.96 -14.91
N ALA A 178 5.61 -6.56 -13.73
CA ALA A 178 5.53 -5.86 -12.44
C ALA A 178 6.52 -4.68 -12.36
N ARG A 179 7.76 -4.87 -12.81
CA ARG A 179 8.78 -3.81 -12.86
C ARG A 179 8.36 -2.65 -13.76
N LYS A 180 7.82 -2.94 -14.96
CA LYS A 180 7.33 -1.89 -15.88
C LYS A 180 6.15 -1.12 -15.29
N ILE A 181 5.20 -1.81 -14.66
CA ILE A 181 4.06 -1.17 -13.98
C ILE A 181 4.57 -0.23 -12.90
N TRP A 182 5.50 -0.69 -12.07
CA TRP A 182 6.11 0.14 -11.02
C TRP A 182 6.75 1.41 -11.59
N GLN A 183 7.51 1.29 -12.69
CA GLN A 183 8.12 2.42 -13.37
C GLN A 183 7.09 3.42 -13.92
N ILE A 184 6.04 2.92 -14.59
CA ILE A 184 4.96 3.77 -15.12
C ILE A 184 4.22 4.46 -13.97
N TYR A 185 3.94 3.74 -12.89
CA TYR A 185 3.23 4.27 -11.73
C TYR A 185 4.00 5.42 -11.07
N ILE A 186 5.30 5.27 -10.85
CA ILE A 186 6.16 6.35 -10.35
C ILE A 186 6.20 7.51 -11.33
N LEU A 187 6.40 7.24 -12.63
CA LEU A 187 6.47 8.29 -13.64
C LEU A 187 5.18 9.13 -13.66
N TYR A 188 4.03 8.48 -13.67
CA TYR A 188 2.73 9.17 -13.66
C TYR A 188 2.48 9.89 -12.33
N THR A 189 2.94 9.34 -11.21
CA THR A 189 2.89 10.04 -9.92
C THR A 189 3.70 11.34 -9.99
N LEU A 190 4.94 11.31 -10.48
CA LEU A 190 5.80 12.50 -10.58
C LEU A 190 5.24 13.55 -11.55
N ILE A 191 4.73 13.11 -12.71
CA ILE A 191 4.06 13.98 -13.68
C ILE A 191 2.82 14.62 -13.03
N GLY A 192 1.98 13.83 -12.35
CA GLY A 192 0.79 14.31 -11.68
C GLY A 192 1.08 15.35 -10.59
N ILE A 193 2.07 15.09 -9.73
CA ILE A 193 2.53 16.05 -8.71
C ILE A 193 2.98 17.36 -9.37
N SER A 194 3.77 17.26 -10.44
CA SER A 194 4.28 18.44 -11.16
C SER A 194 3.15 19.26 -11.77
N LEU A 195 2.17 18.62 -12.41
CA LEU A 195 1.01 19.29 -12.99
C LEU A 195 0.13 19.95 -11.93
N LEU A 196 -0.12 19.27 -10.80
CA LEU A 196 -0.89 19.82 -9.69
C LEU A 196 -0.20 21.03 -9.04
N TYR A 197 1.13 20.97 -8.90
CA TYR A 197 1.92 22.10 -8.41
C TYR A 197 1.90 23.28 -9.38
N LEU A 198 2.05 23.04 -10.69
CA LEU A 198 1.95 24.08 -11.72
C LEU A 198 0.53 24.67 -11.83
N ALA A 199 -0.49 23.88 -11.51
CA ALA A 199 -1.84 24.37 -11.32
C ALA A 199 -2.00 25.20 -10.03
N GLY A 200 -0.94 25.51 -9.29
CA GLY A 200 -0.99 26.43 -8.15
C GLY A 200 -1.39 25.78 -6.82
N LEU A 201 -1.43 24.45 -6.73
CA LEU A 201 -1.56 23.78 -5.43
C LEU A 201 -0.24 23.84 -4.66
N PRO A 202 -0.27 23.99 -3.32
CA PRO A 202 0.92 23.81 -2.50
C PRO A 202 1.53 22.43 -2.74
N ILE A 203 2.87 22.34 -2.70
CA ILE A 203 3.58 21.08 -2.98
C ILE A 203 3.11 19.92 -2.09
N TRP A 204 2.77 20.21 -0.83
CA TRP A 204 2.24 19.22 0.11
C TRP A 204 0.91 18.62 -0.38
N ASP A 205 -0.03 19.48 -0.77
CA ASP A 205 -1.32 19.08 -1.32
C ASP A 205 -1.15 18.32 -2.63
N ALA A 206 -0.26 18.78 -3.52
CA ALA A 206 0.02 18.12 -4.80
C ALA A 206 0.56 16.68 -4.61
N ILE A 207 1.48 16.46 -3.67
CA ILE A 207 2.03 15.13 -3.36
C ILE A 207 0.92 14.20 -2.89
N ASN A 208 0.21 14.58 -1.82
CA ASN A 208 -0.77 13.71 -1.18
C ASN A 208 -1.97 13.44 -2.11
N LEU A 209 -2.46 14.47 -2.81
CA LEU A 209 -3.57 14.34 -3.75
C LEU A 209 -3.21 13.45 -4.95
N CYS A 210 -2.00 13.57 -5.49
CA CYS A 210 -1.56 12.71 -6.58
C CYS A 210 -1.44 11.25 -6.14
N MET A 211 -0.84 11.00 -4.97
CA MET A 211 -0.70 9.66 -4.39
C MET A 211 -2.05 8.95 -4.21
N CYS A 212 -3.05 9.67 -3.72
CA CYS A 212 -4.41 9.14 -3.58
C CYS A 212 -5.18 9.06 -4.91
N GLY A 213 -4.92 9.98 -5.85
CA GLY A 213 -5.59 10.02 -7.14
C GLY A 213 -5.15 8.88 -8.07
N ILE A 214 -3.84 8.63 -8.17
CA ILE A 214 -3.30 7.60 -9.06
C ILE A 214 -3.60 6.17 -8.58
N SER A 215 -3.80 5.99 -7.27
CA SER A 215 -4.30 4.73 -6.68
C SER A 215 -5.82 4.57 -6.81
N THR A 216 -6.52 5.53 -7.42
CA THR A 216 -7.99 5.51 -7.62
C THR A 216 -8.83 5.39 -6.34
N GLY A 217 -8.26 5.67 -5.17
CA GLY A 217 -9.00 5.46 -3.91
C GLY A 217 -9.68 6.70 -3.34
N GLY A 218 -9.17 7.91 -3.57
CA GLY A 218 -9.89 9.14 -3.24
C GLY A 218 -9.80 9.69 -1.81
N MET A 219 -8.90 9.20 -0.93
CA MET A 219 -8.60 9.93 0.30
C MET A 219 -7.96 11.30 -0.02
N SER A 220 -8.08 12.23 0.92
CA SER A 220 -7.47 13.55 0.82
C SER A 220 -7.00 14.08 2.17
N ILE A 221 -6.09 15.04 2.09
CA ILE A 221 -5.65 15.87 3.21
C ILE A 221 -6.52 17.13 3.37
N LYS A 222 -7.57 17.26 2.56
CA LYS A 222 -8.58 18.34 2.61
C LYS A 222 -9.95 17.75 2.88
N ASN A 223 -10.73 18.37 3.77
CA ASN A 223 -12.07 17.88 4.12
C ASN A 223 -13.03 17.91 2.92
N ALA A 224 -12.82 18.82 1.96
CA ALA A 224 -13.59 18.91 0.72
C ALA A 224 -13.13 17.91 -0.38
N SER A 225 -12.25 16.97 -0.04
CA SER A 225 -11.56 16.06 -0.97
C SER A 225 -10.65 16.76 -1.99
N PHE A 226 -11.20 17.46 -2.96
CA PHE A 226 -10.39 18.23 -3.91
C PHE A 226 -10.25 19.68 -3.45
N PRO A 227 -9.03 20.22 -3.30
CA PRO A 227 -8.84 21.62 -2.94
C PRO A 227 -9.49 22.52 -4.01
N TYR A 228 -10.35 23.43 -3.58
CA TYR A 228 -11.00 24.38 -4.49
C TYR A 228 -9.93 25.35 -5.02
N ASN A 229 -9.68 25.29 -6.32
CA ASN A 229 -8.79 26.22 -7.01
C ASN A 229 -9.57 26.93 -8.12
N ASN A 230 -9.36 28.23 -8.25
CA ASN A 230 -10.06 29.08 -9.22
C ASN A 230 -9.75 28.72 -10.69
N LEU A 231 -8.77 27.85 -10.97
CA LEU A 231 -8.48 27.35 -12.32
C LEU A 231 -9.57 26.43 -12.90
N ALA A 232 -10.40 25.81 -12.05
CA ALA A 232 -11.48 24.92 -12.50
C ALA A 232 -12.83 25.66 -12.72
N LYS A 233 -12.82 27.00 -12.67
CA LYS A 233 -13.95 27.81 -13.12
C LYS A 233 -13.83 27.99 -14.64
N VAL A 234 -14.31 27.00 -15.39
CA VAL A 234 -14.75 27.21 -16.77
C VAL A 234 -16.18 27.72 -16.73
#